data_AF-A0A2M7IMW1-F1
#
_entry.id   AF-A0A2M7IMW1-F1
#
_cell.length_a   1.000
_cell.length_b   1.000
_cell.length_c   1.000
_cell.angle_alpha   90.00
_cell.angle_beta   90.00
_cell.angle_gamma   90.00
#
_symmetry.space_group_name_H-M   'P 1'
#
loop_
_entity.id
_entity.type
_entity.pdbx_description
1 polymer ?
#
loop_
_entity_poly.entity_id
_entity_poly.type
_entity_poly.pdbx_seq_one_letter_code
_entity_poly.pdbx_strand_id
1 'polypeptide(L)' 'MEIKQIKKRDGTMQIFDIKKIERAVLKALNETKEGGSKDAIKVAELTHK' A
#
# COMPACT_ATOMS: atom_id res chain seq x y z
N MET A 1 -13.63 4.36 -4.12
CA MET A 1 -13.25 5.74 -4.50
C MET A 1 -11.80 5.77 -5.04
N GLU A 2 -11.50 6.46 -6.14
CA GLU A 2 -10.12 6.51 -6.68
C GLU A 2 -9.28 7.58 -5.98
N ILE A 3 -8.20 7.16 -5.29
CA ILE A 3 -7.26 8.07 -4.63
C ILE A 3 -6.19 8.49 -5.64
N LYS A 4 -6.14 9.78 -5.99
CA LYS A 4 -5.18 10.32 -6.96
C LYS A 4 -3.93 10.92 -6.31
N GLN A 5 -4.06 11.47 -5.11
CA GLN A 5 -2.98 12.15 -4.41
C GLN A 5 -3.02 11.86 -2.92
N ILE A 6 -1.85 11.93 -2.28
CA ILE A 6 -1.66 11.74 -0.85
C ILE A 6 -0.82 12.89 -0.29
N LYS A 7 -1.23 13.40 0.88
CA LYS A 7 -0.43 14.34 1.66
C LYS A 7 0.60 13.56 2.49
N LYS A 8 1.88 13.88 2.33
CA LYS A 8 2.97 13.28 3.09
C LYS A 8 3.09 13.86 4.50
N ARG A 9 3.95 13.23 5.31
CA ARG A 9 4.26 13.66 6.69
C ARG A 9 4.85 15.07 6.77
N ASP A 10 5.58 15.47 5.73
CA ASP A 10 6.16 16.81 5.59
C ASP A 10 5.15 17.86 5.09
N GLY A 11 3.91 17.45 4.82
CA GLY A 11 2.84 18.31 4.32
C GLY A 11 2.79 18.44 2.79
N THR A 12 3.76 17.90 2.04
CA THR A 12 3.77 17.94 0.58
C THR A 12 2.73 17.00 -0.02
N MET A 13 2.21 17.34 -1.21
CA MET A 13 1.31 16.47 -1.97
C MET A 13 2.12 15.62 -2.94
N GLN A 14 1.81 14.32 -3.02
CA GLN A 14 2.37 13.40 -4.00
C GLN A 14 1.27 12.65 -4.72
N ILE A 15 1.50 12.29 -5.98
CA ILE A 15 0.70 11.29 -6.69
C ILE A 15 0.69 9.99 -5.89
N PHE A 16 -0.52 9.44 -5.74
CA PHE A 16 -0.76 8.16 -5.07
C PHE A 16 -0.17 7.02 -5.91
N ASP A 17 0.51 6.10 -5.23
CA ASP A 17 1.09 4.91 -5.86
C ASP A 17 0.77 3.69 -4.99
N ILE A 18 -0.18 2.87 -5.46
CA ILE A 18 -0.64 1.68 -4.75
C ILE A 18 0.48 0.66 -4.52
N LYS A 19 1.51 0.64 -5.38
CA LYS A 19 2.64 -0.29 -5.22
C LYS A 19 3.44 -0.01 -3.96
N LYS A 20 3.39 1.22 -3.44
CA LYS A 20 4.03 1.55 -2.15
C LYS A 20 3.32 0.87 -0.98
N ILE A 21 2.00 0.72 -1.04
CA ILE A 21 1.22 0.01 -0.02
C ILE A 21 1.50 -1.48 -0.14
N GLU A 22 1.39 -2.04 -1.34
CA GLU A 22 1.68 -3.46 -1.61
C GLU A 22 3.06 -3.86 -1.06
N ARG A 23 4.11 -3.09 -1.37
CA ARG A 23 5.48 -3.36 -0.87
C ARG A 23 5.59 -3.27 0.65
N ALA A 24 4.90 -2.32 1.28
CA ALA A 24 4.94 -2.17 2.73
C ALA A 24 4.26 -3.35 3.43
N VAL A 25 3.10 -3.78 2.91
CA VAL A 25 2.38 -4.96 3.41
C VAL A 25 3.20 -6.23 3.18
N LEU A 26 3.73 -6.42 1.97
CA LEU A 26 4.56 -7.58 1.64
C LEU A 26 5.79 -7.70 2.54
N LYS A 27 6.44 -6.58 2.88
CA LYS A 27 7.54 -6.58 3.86
C LYS A 27 7.09 -7.13 5.21
N ALA A 28 5.96 -6.66 5.74
CA ALA A 28 5.43 -7.15 7.01
C ALA A 28 5.06 -8.65 6.97
N LEU A 29 4.46 -9.11 5.86
CA LEU A 29 4.14 -10.52 5.65
C LEU A 29 5.40 -11.39 5.57
N ASN A 30 6.45 -10.90 4.90
CA ASN A 30 7.72 -11.62 4.78
C ASN A 30 8.45 -11.76 6.13
N GLU A 31 8.38 -10.75 7.00
CA GLU A 31 8.98 -10.81 8.35
C GLU A 31 8.34 -11.89 9.22
N THR A 32 7.04 -12.12 9.05
CA THR A 32 6.27 -13.10 9.83
C THR A 32 6.14 -14.46 9.14
N LYS A 33 6.41 -14.52 7.83
CA LYS A 33 6.13 -15.66 6.93
C LYS A 33 4.63 -16.03 6.83
N GLU A 34 3.75 -15.12 7.24
CA GLU A 34 2.30 -15.33 7.30
C GLU A 34 1.59 -14.72 6.07
N GLY A 35 2.08 -15.01 4.87
CA GLY A 35 1.46 -14.58 3.62
C GLY A 35 2.46 -14.28 2.51
N GLY A 36 1.97 -13.74 1.38
CA GLY A 36 2.82 -13.39 0.26
C GLY A 36 2.27 -12.26 -0.62
N SER A 37 2.85 -12.13 -1.82
CA SER A 37 2.54 -11.02 -2.74
C SER A 37 1.05 -10.94 -3.12
N LYS A 38 0.36 -12.07 -3.24
CA LYS A 38 -1.08 -12.09 -3.55
C LYS A 38 -1.92 -11.47 -2.43
N ASP A 39 -1.57 -11.74 -1.17
CA ASP A 39 -2.26 -11.17 -0.02
C ASP A 39 -1.96 -9.67 0.11
N ALA A 40 -0.71 -9.27 -0.15
CA ALA A 40 -0.31 -7.88 -0.17
C ALA A 40 -1.08 -7.05 -1.22
N ILE A 41 -1.27 -7.59 -2.44
CA ILE A 41 -2.07 -6.94 -3.49
C ILE A 41 -3.53 -6.80 -3.03
N LYS A 42 -4.12 -7.89 -2.50
CA LYS A 42 -5.51 -7.90 -2.04
C LYS A 42 -5.77 -6.85 -0.96
N VAL A 43 -4.84 -6.68 -0.02
CA VAL A 43 -4.92 -5.64 1.02
C VAL A 43 -4.75 -4.25 0.42
N ALA A 44 -3.80 -4.08 -0.51
CA ALA A 44 -3.57 -2.79 -1.15
C ALA A 44 -4.80 -2.31 -1.93
N GLU A 45 -5.49 -3.18 -2.66
CA GLU A 45 -6.72 -2.86 -3.41
C GLU A 45 -7.85 -2.33 -2.53
N LEU A 46 -7.90 -2.70 -1.25
CA LEU A 46 -8.92 -2.19 -0.31
C LEU A 46 -8.81 -0.69 -0.09
N THR A 47 -7.65 -0.06 -0.34
CA THR A 47 -7.51 1.40 -0.20
C THR A 47 -8.30 2.21 -1.23
N HIS A 48 -8.77 1.58 -2.30
CA HIS A 48 -9.64 2.21 -3.30
C HIS A 48 -11.13 1.93 -3.10
N LYS A 49 -11.53 1.23 -2.04
CA LYS A 49 -12.95 1.07 -1.70
C LYS A 49 -13.43 2.32 -1.00
#